data_AF-A0A3C0I869-F1
#
_entry.id   AF-A0A3C0I869-F1
#
_cell.length_a   1.000
_cell.length_b   1.000
_cell.length_c   1.000
_cell.angle_alpha   90.00
_cell.angle_beta   90.00
_cell.angle_gamma   90.00
#
_symmetry.space_group_name_H-M   'P 1'
#
loop_
_entity.id
_entity.type
_entity.pdbx_description
1 polymer ?
#
loop_
_entity_poly.entity_id
_entity_poly.type
_entity_poly.pdbx_seq_one_letter_code
_entity_poly.pdbx_strand_id
1 'polypeptide(L)'
;VVEPSDKEAVKKGRVYLAPANYHLCLEIGNTFSMSTEDLYNNSRPSIDLTMQSAAYVYREKLVGILLSGANKDGALGMKNIVTKGGLTIIQDPAECLIDTMPTSVLKLTKVDHILRVDAIVEFLLELNKKIKTKAI
;
A
#
# COMPACT_ATOMS: atom_id res chain seq x y z
N VAL A 1 8.83 10.14 10.21
CA VAL A 1 8.60 8.69 10.03
C VAL A 1 8.72 8.04 11.39
N VAL A 2 7.80 7.16 11.78
CA VAL A 2 7.81 6.48 13.09
C VAL A 2 7.37 5.02 12.93
N GLU A 3 7.80 4.14 13.81
CA GLU A 3 7.17 2.82 13.94
C GLU A 3 5.89 2.95 14.79
N PRO A 4 4.75 2.40 14.36
CA PRO A 4 3.52 2.44 15.14
C PRO A 4 3.63 1.52 16.37
N SER A 5 2.84 1.78 17.41
CA SER A 5 2.57 0.78 18.47
C SER A 5 1.33 -0.04 18.14
N ASP A 6 1.21 -1.25 18.71
CA ASP A 6 -0.02 -2.03 18.58
C ASP A 6 -1.23 -1.24 19.12
N LYS A 7 -2.35 -1.33 18.41
CA LYS A 7 -3.58 -0.56 18.63
C LYS A 7 -3.44 0.96 18.57
N GLU A 8 -2.30 1.51 18.13
CA GLU A 8 -2.18 2.94 17.92
C GLU A 8 -3.14 3.39 16.81
N ALA A 9 -3.87 4.49 17.06
CA ALA A 9 -4.71 5.11 16.05
C ALA A 9 -3.87 5.74 14.93
N VAL A 10 -4.29 5.52 13.68
CA VAL A 10 -3.68 6.14 12.50
C VAL A 10 -3.94 7.64 12.51
N LYS A 11 -2.88 8.46 12.46
CA LYS A 11 -3.00 9.92 12.45
C LYS A 11 -2.60 10.51 11.10
N LYS A 12 -3.33 11.55 10.69
CA LYS A 12 -3.01 12.35 9.50
C LYS A 12 -1.64 13.02 9.62
N GLY A 13 -0.96 13.24 8.50
CA GLY A 13 0.35 13.92 8.46
C GLY A 13 1.51 13.11 9.03
N ARG A 14 1.35 11.78 9.13
CA ARG A 14 2.39 10.86 9.59
C ARG A 14 2.71 9.83 8.52
N VAL A 15 3.94 9.33 8.59
CA VAL A 15 4.43 8.19 7.82
C VAL A 15 4.84 7.13 8.82
N TYR A 16 4.25 5.95 8.68
CA TYR A 16 4.48 4.81 9.55
C TYR A 16 5.31 3.76 8.83
N LEU A 17 6.34 3.25 9.49
CA LEU A 17 7.18 2.17 8.99
C LEU A 17 6.78 0.88 9.72
N ALA A 18 6.55 -0.20 8.97
CA ALA A 18 6.23 -1.50 9.56
C ALA A 18 7.42 -2.01 10.39
N PRO A 19 7.22 -2.34 11.68
CA PRO A 19 8.28 -2.90 12.50
C PRO A 19 8.75 -4.25 11.94
N ALA A 20 10.06 -4.52 12.05
CA ALA A 20 10.61 -5.82 11.66
C ALA A 20 9.99 -6.95 12.48
N ASN A 21 9.83 -8.14 11.88
CA ASN A 21 9.27 -9.34 12.51
C ASN A 21 7.80 -9.29 12.92
N TYR A 22 7.06 -8.24 12.54
CA TYR A 22 5.60 -8.17 12.72
C TYR A 22 4.91 -7.94 11.38
N HIS A 23 3.78 -8.60 11.15
CA HIS A 23 2.83 -8.17 10.14
C HIS A 23 2.09 -6.94 10.68
N LEU A 24 2.18 -5.82 9.97
CA LEU A 24 1.45 -4.61 10.30
C LEU A 24 0.14 -4.58 9.51
N CYS A 25 -0.98 -4.70 10.22
CA CYS A 25 -2.32 -4.68 9.65
C CYS A 25 -3.12 -3.48 10.13
N LEU A 26 -4.24 -3.21 9.47
CA LEU A 26 -5.22 -2.21 9.89
C LEU A 26 -6.55 -2.86 10.31
N GLU A 27 -7.14 -2.31 11.35
CA GLU A 27 -8.43 -2.74 11.89
C GLU A 27 -9.53 -1.69 11.66
N ILE A 28 -10.78 -2.16 11.72
CA ILE A 28 -11.95 -1.26 11.78
C ILE A 28 -11.78 -0.36 13.01
N GLY A 29 -11.95 0.95 12.81
CA GLY A 29 -11.64 1.96 13.84
C GLY A 29 -10.35 2.74 13.57
N ASN A 30 -9.65 2.45 12.46
CA ASN A 30 -8.42 3.12 12.05
C ASN A 30 -7.29 2.97 13.07
N THR A 31 -7.10 1.76 13.57
CA THR A 31 -5.98 1.39 14.46
C THR A 31 -5.07 0.39 13.78
N PHE A 32 -3.79 0.42 14.16
CA PHE A 32 -2.85 -0.62 13.77
C PHE A 32 -3.06 -1.89 14.58
N SER A 33 -2.72 -3.01 13.97
CA SER A 33 -2.68 -4.33 14.62
C SER A 33 -1.41 -5.03 14.22
N MET A 34 -0.70 -5.59 15.19
CA MET A 34 0.53 -6.34 14.97
C MET A 34 0.30 -7.83 15.13
N SER A 35 0.73 -8.61 14.14
CA SER A 35 0.66 -10.07 14.19
C SER A 35 2.04 -10.69 14.07
N THR A 36 2.29 -11.73 14.86
CA THR A 36 3.49 -12.59 14.78
C THR A 36 3.16 -13.95 14.15
N GLU A 37 2.07 -14.03 13.39
CA GLU A 37 1.74 -15.22 12.60
C GLU A 37 2.87 -15.58 11.62
N ASP A 38 2.75 -16.78 11.05
CA ASP A 38 3.72 -17.35 10.13
C ASP A 38 3.99 -16.43 8.93
N LEU A 39 5.18 -16.60 8.35
CA LEU A 39 5.60 -15.84 7.17
C LEU A 39 4.56 -15.96 6.04
N TYR A 40 4.19 -14.82 5.47
CA TYR A 40 3.39 -14.78 4.26
C TYR A 40 4.30 -14.51 3.07
N ASN A 41 4.27 -15.35 2.04
CA ASN A 41 5.22 -15.27 0.91
C ASN A 41 6.70 -15.21 1.35
N ASN A 42 7.08 -15.98 2.39
CA ASN A 42 8.41 -15.99 3.01
C ASN A 42 8.87 -14.63 3.58
N SER A 43 7.94 -13.70 3.84
CA SER A 43 8.25 -12.35 4.32
C SER A 43 7.45 -12.01 5.58
N ARG A 44 8.10 -11.33 6.53
CA ARG A 44 7.46 -10.68 7.67
C ARG A 44 8.25 -9.41 8.04
N PRO A 45 7.70 -8.20 7.83
CA PRO A 45 6.33 -7.88 7.41
C PRO A 45 5.97 -8.37 6.00
N SER A 46 4.66 -8.53 5.73
CA SER A 46 4.14 -8.82 4.39
C SER A 46 3.29 -7.66 3.91
N ILE A 47 3.59 -7.19 2.71
CA ILE A 47 2.89 -6.11 2.01
C ILE A 47 1.47 -6.56 1.66
N ASP A 48 1.28 -7.82 1.24
CA ASP A 48 -0.04 -8.37 0.91
C ASP A 48 -1.00 -8.25 2.09
N LEU A 49 -0.58 -8.64 3.30
CA LEU A 49 -1.43 -8.58 4.49
C LEU A 49 -1.75 -7.14 4.90
N THR A 50 -0.77 -6.23 4.83
CA THR A 50 -0.99 -4.80 5.08
C THR A 50 -2.00 -4.22 4.09
N MET A 51 -1.80 -4.46 2.79
CA MET A 51 -2.68 -3.94 1.74
C MET A 51 -4.08 -4.55 1.79
N GLN A 52 -4.20 -5.85 2.08
CA GLN A 52 -5.49 -6.53 2.20
C GLN A 52 -6.31 -5.96 3.37
N SER A 53 -5.71 -5.81 4.54
CA SER A 53 -6.38 -5.23 5.71
C SER A 53 -6.72 -3.75 5.48
N ALA A 54 -5.81 -2.98 4.89
CA ALA A 54 -6.06 -1.59 4.49
C ALA A 54 -7.23 -1.47 3.50
N ALA A 55 -7.27 -2.33 2.47
CA ALA A 55 -8.33 -2.33 1.46
C ALA A 55 -9.70 -2.60 2.07
N TYR A 56 -9.74 -3.49 3.06
CA TYR A 56 -10.96 -3.79 3.80
C TYR A 56 -11.45 -2.60 4.63
N VAL A 57 -10.54 -1.92 5.34
CA VAL A 57 -10.85 -0.78 6.22
C VAL A 57 -11.22 0.48 5.44
N TYR A 58 -10.42 0.85 4.44
CA TYR A 58 -10.52 2.15 3.75
C TYR A 58 -11.28 2.11 2.43
N ARG A 59 -11.38 0.95 1.77
CA ARG A 59 -12.11 0.76 0.51
C ARG A 59 -11.72 1.82 -0.54
N GLU A 60 -12.69 2.54 -1.08
CA GLU A 60 -12.50 3.57 -2.12
C GLU A 60 -11.68 4.78 -1.67
N LYS A 61 -11.43 4.93 -0.36
CA LYS A 61 -10.59 6.00 0.19
C LYS A 61 -9.12 5.61 0.25
N LEU A 62 -8.77 4.36 -0.07
CA LEU A 62 -7.39 3.89 -0.08
C LEU A 62 -6.70 4.24 -1.40
N VAL A 63 -5.45 4.67 -1.29
CA VAL A 63 -4.51 4.69 -2.41
C VAL A 63 -3.42 3.67 -2.13
N GLY A 64 -3.34 2.63 -2.96
CA GLY A 64 -2.29 1.62 -2.94
C GLY A 64 -1.17 1.98 -3.91
N ILE A 65 0.07 2.01 -3.42
CA ILE A 65 1.24 2.26 -4.25
C ILE A 65 2.22 1.11 -4.05
N LEU A 66 2.61 0.43 -5.12
CA LEU A 66 3.61 -0.64 -5.10
C LEU A 66 4.83 -0.27 -5.94
N LEU A 67 6.02 -0.34 -5.35
CA LEU A 67 7.29 0.05 -5.97
C LEU A 67 8.11 -1.17 -6.39
N SER A 68 9.31 -0.93 -6.94
CA SER A 68 10.34 -1.94 -7.25
C SER A 68 10.56 -2.90 -6.07
N GLY A 69 10.73 -4.19 -6.37
CA GLY A 69 10.90 -5.23 -5.37
C GLY A 69 11.20 -6.61 -5.95
N ALA A 70 11.93 -7.43 -5.19
CA ALA A 70 12.51 -8.69 -5.66
C ALA A 70 11.61 -9.93 -5.52
N ASN A 71 10.36 -9.77 -5.07
CA ASN A 71 9.43 -10.88 -4.87
C ASN A 71 8.02 -10.50 -5.34
N LYS A 72 7.02 -11.31 -5.00
CA LYS A 72 5.63 -11.10 -5.42
C LYS A 72 4.75 -10.51 -4.31
N ASP A 73 5.33 -10.19 -3.16
CA ASP A 73 4.61 -9.68 -2.00
C ASP A 73 4.05 -8.28 -2.30
N GLY A 74 2.74 -8.13 -2.15
CA GLY A 74 1.99 -6.94 -2.55
C GLY A 74 1.15 -7.13 -3.81
N ALA A 75 1.37 -8.18 -4.62
CA ALA A 75 0.59 -8.42 -5.82
C ALA A 75 -0.86 -8.82 -5.53
N LEU A 76 -1.09 -9.65 -4.50
CA LEU A 76 -2.44 -10.01 -4.06
C LEU A 76 -3.07 -8.85 -3.28
N GLY A 77 -2.29 -8.11 -2.50
CA GLY A 77 -2.67 -6.90 -1.81
C GLY A 77 -3.21 -5.84 -2.77
N MET A 78 -2.48 -5.56 -3.85
CA MET A 78 -2.93 -4.62 -4.89
C MET A 78 -4.23 -5.08 -5.56
N LYS A 79 -4.37 -6.37 -5.88
CA LYS A 79 -5.64 -6.92 -6.37
C LYS A 79 -6.78 -6.68 -5.38
N ASN A 80 -6.55 -6.86 -4.08
CA ASN A 80 -7.56 -6.57 -3.06
C ASN A 80 -7.97 -5.09 -3.08
N ILE A 81 -7.02 -4.16 -3.20
CA ILE A 81 -7.31 -2.71 -3.31
C ILE A 81 -8.22 -2.43 -4.51
N VAL A 82 -7.89 -2.97 -5.69
CA VAL A 82 -8.73 -2.84 -6.90
C VAL A 82 -10.14 -3.37 -6.65
N THR A 83 -10.27 -4.57 -6.10
CA THR A 83 -11.59 -5.19 -5.85
C THR A 83 -12.44 -4.44 -4.82
N LYS A 84 -11.82 -3.64 -3.95
CA LYS A 84 -12.49 -2.79 -2.97
C LYS A 84 -12.70 -1.35 -3.46
N GLY A 85 -12.36 -1.06 -4.72
CA GLY A 85 -12.56 0.24 -5.35
C GLY A 85 -11.52 1.29 -4.95
N GLY A 86 -10.43 0.90 -4.30
CA GLY A 86 -9.33 1.81 -4.00
C GLY A 86 -8.51 2.14 -5.25
N LEU A 87 -7.83 3.28 -5.22
CA LEU A 87 -6.96 3.72 -6.30
C LEU A 87 -5.62 2.97 -6.24
N THR A 88 -5.13 2.49 -7.38
CA THR A 88 -3.92 1.68 -7.47
C THR A 88 -2.88 2.26 -8.41
N ILE A 89 -1.65 2.35 -7.92
CA ILE A 89 -0.50 2.85 -8.63
C ILE A 89 0.63 1.84 -8.49
N ILE A 90 1.31 1.52 -9.58
CA ILE A 90 2.57 0.79 -9.52
C ILE A 90 3.69 1.63 -10.13
N GLN A 91 4.91 1.42 -9.66
CA GLN A 91 6.09 1.94 -10.35
C GLN A 91 6.19 1.31 -11.75
N ASP A 92 6.55 2.12 -12.73
CA ASP A 92 6.84 1.67 -14.09
C ASP A 92 7.93 0.57 -14.06
N PRO A 93 7.62 -0.66 -14.50
CA PRO A 93 8.59 -1.75 -14.57
C PRO A 93 9.88 -1.38 -15.32
N ALA A 94 9.81 -0.47 -16.29
CA ALA A 94 10.98 -0.03 -17.07
C ALA A 94 11.96 0.86 -16.28
N GLU A 95 11.53 1.47 -15.17
CA GLU A 95 12.40 2.26 -14.26
C GLU A 95 12.84 1.45 -13.03
N CYS A 96 12.22 0.29 -12.79
CA CYS A 96 12.51 -0.50 -11.60
C CYS A 96 13.93 -1.07 -11.63
N LEU A 97 14.61 -1.03 -10.48
CA LEU A 97 15.84 -1.78 -10.29
C LEU A 97 15.55 -3.29 -10.32
N ILE A 98 14.44 -3.71 -9.70
CA ILE A 98 13.91 -5.07 -9.77
C ILE A 98 12.41 -4.99 -10.00
N ASP A 99 11.97 -5.43 -11.18
CA ASP A 99 10.61 -5.27 -11.68
C ASP A 99 9.66 -6.41 -11.23
N THR A 100 10.17 -7.42 -10.54
CA THR A 100 9.43 -8.65 -10.21
C THR A 100 8.11 -8.35 -9.52
N MET A 101 8.11 -7.41 -8.58
CA MET A 101 6.92 -7.05 -7.80
C MET A 101 5.87 -6.29 -8.65
N PRO A 102 6.17 -5.15 -9.33
CA PRO A 102 5.24 -4.51 -10.26
C PRO A 102 4.73 -5.42 -11.38
N THR A 103 5.62 -6.18 -12.02
CA THR A 103 5.25 -7.13 -13.09
C THR A 103 4.32 -8.23 -12.57
N SER A 104 4.45 -8.64 -11.30
CA SER A 104 3.53 -9.60 -10.67
C SER A 104 2.13 -9.03 -10.45
N VAL A 105 2.00 -7.74 -10.14
CA VAL A 105 0.69 -7.06 -10.06
C VAL A 105 -0.02 -7.10 -11.40
N LEU A 106 0.69 -6.73 -12.48
CA LEU A 106 0.13 -6.66 -13.83
C LEU A 106 -0.36 -8.02 -14.36
N LYS A 107 0.20 -9.13 -13.86
CA LYS A 107 -0.28 -10.48 -14.17
C LYS A 107 -1.58 -10.84 -13.45
N LEU A 108 -1.91 -10.18 -12.34
CA LEU A 108 -3.03 -10.52 -11.47
C LEU A 108 -4.22 -9.57 -11.57
N THR A 109 -3.98 -8.29 -11.88
CA THR A 109 -5.03 -7.27 -11.94
C THR A 109 -4.65 -6.11 -12.86
N LYS A 110 -5.66 -5.42 -13.40
CA LYS A 110 -5.48 -4.11 -14.02
C LYS A 110 -5.41 -3.05 -12.92
N VAL A 111 -4.38 -2.20 -12.97
CA VAL A 111 -4.18 -1.06 -12.06
C VAL A 111 -4.61 0.25 -12.74
N ASP A 112 -4.83 1.30 -11.96
CA ASP A 112 -5.26 2.60 -12.49
C ASP A 112 -4.10 3.35 -13.14
N HIS A 113 -2.91 3.28 -12.54
CA HIS A 113 -1.74 4.01 -13.01
C HIS A 113 -0.46 3.17 -12.97
N ILE A 114 0.34 3.29 -14.03
CA ILE A 114 1.72 2.83 -14.11
C ILE A 114 2.56 4.08 -14.30
N LEU A 115 3.35 4.45 -13.29
CA LEU A 115 4.02 5.76 -13.24
C LEU A 115 5.48 5.60 -12.85
N ARG A 116 6.32 6.49 -13.37
CA ARG A 116 7.66 6.71 -12.85
C ARG A 116 7.61 7.34 -11.46
N VAL A 117 8.67 7.19 -10.67
CA VAL A 117 8.69 7.63 -9.26
C VAL A 117 8.43 9.13 -9.10
N ASP A 118 9.00 9.96 -9.98
CA ASP A 118 8.74 11.40 -10.04
C ASP A 118 7.27 11.71 -10.32
N ALA A 119 6.67 11.03 -11.29
CA ALA A 119 5.25 11.16 -11.61
C ALA A 119 4.33 10.68 -10.47
N ILE A 120 4.74 9.68 -9.67
CA ILE A 120 4.00 9.29 -8.45
C ILE A 120 3.97 10.45 -7.44
N VAL A 121 5.08 11.16 -7.26
CA VAL A 121 5.15 12.31 -6.35
C VAL A 121 4.24 13.43 -6.84
N GLU A 122 4.32 13.79 -8.13
CA GLU A 122 3.45 14.81 -8.72
C GLU A 122 1.97 14.44 -8.57
N PHE A 123 1.62 13.19 -8.86
CA PHE A 123 0.26 12.68 -8.72
C PHE A 123 -0.26 12.84 -7.29
N LEU A 124 0.53 12.48 -6.27
CA LEU A 124 0.14 12.63 -4.87
C LEU A 124 -0.05 14.10 -4.45
N LEU A 125 0.81 15.00 -4.95
CA LEU A 125 0.69 16.44 -4.69
C LEU A 125 -0.59 17.01 -5.31
N GLU A 126 -0.93 16.61 -6.53
CA GLU A 126 -2.19 17.01 -7.18
C GLU A 126 -3.42 16.45 -6.47
N LEU A 127 -3.38 15.17 -6.08
CA LEU A 127 -4.46 14.53 -5.35
C LEU A 127 -4.75 15.26 -4.03
N ASN A 128 -3.70 15.63 -3.29
CA ASN A 128 -3.82 16.41 -2.06
C ASN A 128 -4.47 17.78 -2.29
N LYS A 129 -4.11 18.49 -3.39
CA LYS A 129 -4.75 19.76 -3.76
C LYS A 129 -6.25 19.56 -4.01
N LYS A 130 -6.63 18.55 -4.82
CA LYS A 130 -8.04 18.24 -5.14
C LYS A 130 -8.85 17.89 -3.90
N ILE A 131 -8.28 17.14 -2.95
CA ILE A 131 -8.95 16.78 -1.69
C ILE A 131 -9.17 18.03 -0.83
N LYS A 132 -8.17 18.93 -0.73
CA LYS A 132 -8.32 20.20 0.01
C LYS A 132 -9.40 21.09 -0.58
N THR A 133 -9.47 21.22 -1.91
CA THR A 133 -10.47 22.05 -2.58
C THR A 133 -11.90 21.53 -2.39
N LYS A 134 -12.10 20.19 -2.31
CA LYS A 134 -13.42 19.59 -2.03
C LYS A 134 -13.86 19.67 -0.56
N ALA A 135 -12.95 19.97 0.35
CA ALA A 135 -13.21 20.03 1.79
C ALA A 135 -13.53 21.46 2.29
N ILE A 136 -13.55 22.44 1.38
CA ILE A 136 -13.96 23.83 1.59
C ILE A 136 -15.29 24.02 0.87
#